data_AF-A0AAV0X228-F1
#
_entry.id   AF-A0AAV0X228-F1
#
_cell.length_a   1.000
_cell.length_b   1.000
_cell.length_c   1.000
_cell.angle_alpha   90.00
_cell.angle_beta   90.00
_cell.angle_gamma   90.00
#
_symmetry.space_group_name_H-M   'P 1'
#
loop_
_entity.id
_entity.type
_entity.pdbx_description
1 polymer ?
#
loop_
_entity_poly.entity_id
_entity_poly.type
_entity_poly.pdbx_seq_one_letter_code
_entity_poly.pdbx_strand_id
1 'polypeptide(L)' 'MNGSSVLRKHSLKNVLSIFESRLFSSAPEATFETKPFKLHKLEKVPVQPSPLSSEDAMKYYNKCKLFDE' A
#
# COMPACT_ATOMS: atom_id res chain seq x y z
N MET A 1 12.77 10.25 57.24
CA MET A 1 12.79 8.83 56.81
C MET A 1 11.84 8.68 55.63
N ASN A 2 12.21 7.83 54.68
CA ASN A 2 11.90 7.97 53.26
C ASN A 2 10.56 7.34 52.90
N GLY A 3 9.64 8.11 52.30
CA GLY A 3 8.40 7.61 51.72
C GLY A 3 8.64 7.19 50.27
N SER A 4 8.80 5.90 50.02
CA SER A 4 9.02 5.31 48.70
C SER A 4 7.73 5.35 47.86
N SER A 5 7.71 6.17 46.80
CA SER A 5 6.64 6.17 45.80
C SER A 5 6.78 4.97 44.86
N VAL A 6 5.78 4.08 44.87
CA VAL A 6 5.71 2.93 43.96
C VAL A 6 5.28 3.39 42.56
N LEU A 7 6.23 3.43 41.62
CA LEU A 7 5.97 3.79 40.23
C LEU A 7 5.31 2.61 39.49
N ARG A 8 3.98 2.68 39.27
CA ARG A 8 3.26 1.71 38.42
C ARG A 8 3.67 1.89 36.95
N LYS A 9 4.41 0.93 36.41
CA LYS A 9 4.68 0.80 34.98
C LYS A 9 3.40 0.38 34.27
N HIS A 10 2.72 1.31 33.62
CA HIS A 10 1.62 0.97 32.71
C HIS A 10 2.20 0.50 31.37
N SER A 11 1.67 -0.60 30.86
CA SER A 11 2.15 -1.31 29.69
C SER A 11 1.71 -0.61 28.41
N LEU A 12 2.65 0.02 27.69
CA LEU A 12 2.43 0.71 26.40
C LEU A 12 2.14 -0.23 25.20
N LYS A 13 1.98 -1.53 25.42
CA LYS A 13 1.85 -2.55 24.37
C LYS A 13 0.58 -2.38 23.51
N ASN A 14 -0.47 -1.77 24.05
CA ASN A 14 -1.77 -1.67 23.37
C ASN A 14 -1.84 -0.53 22.34
N VAL A 15 -0.92 0.45 22.38
CA VAL A 15 -0.97 1.60 21.47
C VAL A 15 -0.37 1.25 20.10
N LEU A 16 0.61 0.35 20.05
CA LEU A 16 1.25 -0.08 18.80
C LEU A 16 0.31 -0.89 17.89
N SER A 17 -0.52 -1.77 18.45
CA SER A 17 -1.40 -2.63 17.63
C SER A 17 -2.52 -1.85 16.91
N ILE A 18 -2.92 -0.69 17.46
CA ILE A 18 -3.93 0.18 16.84
C ILE A 18 -3.35 0.90 15.61
N PHE A 19 -2.04 1.18 15.60
CA PHE A 19 -1.37 1.79 14.45
C PHE A 19 -1.17 0.78 13.30
N GLU A 20 -0.81 -0.47 13.59
CA GLU A 20 -0.65 -1.51 12.55
C GLU A 20 -1.95 -1.75 11.78
N SER A 21 -3.08 -1.89 12.47
CA SER A 21 -4.38 -2.17 11.81
C SER A 21 -4.88 -1.08 10.86
N ARG A 22 -4.42 0.17 11.01
CA ARG A 22 -4.81 1.29 10.13
C ARG A 22 -3.86 1.50 8.95
N LEU A 23 -2.61 1.02 9.05
CA LEU A 23 -1.63 1.10 7.96
C LEU A 23 -1.89 0.08 6.86
N PHE A 24 -2.56 -1.04 7.17
CA PHE A 24 -2.86 -2.11 6.21
C PHE A 24 -4.28 -2.05 5.64
N SER A 25 -4.80 -0.84 5.39
CA SER A 25 -6.05 -0.69 4.64
C SER A 25 -5.80 -0.96 3.15
N SER A 26 -6.04 -2.20 2.71
CA SER A 26 -6.03 -2.53 1.28
C SER A 26 -7.28 -1.93 0.62
N ALA A 27 -7.07 -0.96 -0.27
CA ALA A 27 -8.14 -0.46 -1.12
C ALA A 27 -8.43 -1.48 -2.24
N PRO A 28 -9.71 -1.73 -2.59
CA PRO A 28 -10.06 -2.69 -3.63
C PRO A 28 -9.59 -2.23 -5.02
N GLU A 29 -9.49 -0.91 -5.23
CA GLU A 29 -9.04 -0.29 -6.46
C GLU A 29 -8.11 0.89 -6.16
N ALA A 30 -7.14 1.10 -7.05
CA ALA A 30 -6.24 2.23 -7.01
C ALA A 30 -6.05 2.79 -8.43
N THR A 31 -5.89 4.11 -8.53
CA THR A 31 -5.66 4.79 -9.81
C THR A 31 -4.21 5.22 -9.89
N PHE A 32 -3.53 4.84 -10.98
CA PHE A 32 -2.11 5.11 -11.17
C PHE A 32 -1.88 6.07 -12.34
N GLU A 33 -1.00 7.05 -12.11
CA GLU A 33 -0.42 7.84 -13.18
C GLU A 33 0.64 7.00 -13.90
N THR A 34 0.56 6.96 -15.22
CA THR A 34 1.48 6.21 -16.07
C THR A 34 2.25 7.16 -16.97
N LYS A 35 3.44 6.75 -17.40
CA LYS A 35 4.29 7.57 -18.27
C LYS A 35 3.52 7.94 -19.55
N PRO A 36 3.54 9.21 -20.00
CA PRO A 36 2.86 9.60 -21.23
C PRO A 36 3.48 8.90 -22.44
N PHE A 37 2.63 8.48 -23.37
CA PHE A 37 3.05 7.79 -24.58
C PHE A 37 3.63 8.78 -25.61
N LYS A 38 4.76 8.42 -26.22
CA LYS A 38 5.29 9.14 -27.39
C LYS A 38 4.56 8.65 -28.64
N LEU A 39 3.71 9.48 -29.21
CA LEU A 39 2.94 9.13 -30.42
C LEU A 39 3.73 9.45 -31.69
N HIS A 40 3.65 8.55 -32.68
CA HIS A 40 4.11 8.80 -34.05
C HIS A 40 2.93 8.65 -35.01
N LYS A 41 2.51 9.76 -35.63
CA LYS A 41 1.37 9.82 -36.57
C LYS A 41 0.04 9.28 -36.00
N LEU A 42 -0.17 9.38 -34.68
CA LEU A 42 -1.42 9.02 -34.02
C LEU A 42 -2.03 10.24 -33.34
N GLU A 43 -3.35 10.38 -33.46
CA GLU A 43 -4.11 11.51 -32.88
C GLU A 43 -4.57 11.25 -31.44
N LYS A 44 -4.72 9.98 -31.05
CA LYS A 44 -5.28 9.60 -29.75
C LYS A 44 -4.27 8.85 -28.90
N VAL A 45 -4.25 9.21 -27.61
CA VAL A 45 -3.47 8.56 -26.56
C VAL A 45 -4.36 7.50 -25.89
N PRO A 46 -3.80 6.39 -25.39
CA PRO A 46 -4.49 5.51 -24.46
C PRO A 46 -5.02 6.28 -23.24
N VAL A 47 -6.12 5.81 -22.67
CA VAL A 47 -6.73 6.44 -21.49
C VAL A 47 -5.73 6.43 -20.33
N GLN A 48 -5.42 7.63 -19.82
CA GLN A 48 -4.69 7.85 -18.58
C GLN A 48 -5.56 8.73 -17.68
N PRO A 49 -5.65 8.48 -16.36
CA PRO A 49 -4.94 7.47 -15.56
C PRO A 49 -5.57 6.05 -15.61
N SER A 50 -4.79 5.04 -15.25
CA SER A 50 -5.23 3.63 -15.29
C SER A 50 -5.73 3.18 -13.91
N PRO A 51 -7.01 2.80 -13.76
CA PRO A 51 -7.46 2.08 -12.58
C PRO A 51 -6.90 0.66 -12.59
N LEU A 52 -6.56 0.15 -11.41
CA LEU A 52 -6.09 -1.22 -11.20
C LEU A 52 -6.79 -1.80 -9.96
N SER A 53 -7.35 -3.00 -10.11
CA SER A 53 -7.95 -3.75 -9.00
C SER A 53 -6.89 -4.52 -8.22
N SER A 54 -7.17 -4.80 -6.94
CA SER A 54 -6.27 -5.61 -6.11
C SER A 54 -6.10 -7.05 -6.64
N GLU A 55 -7.15 -7.65 -7.19
CA GLU A 55 -7.11 -9.01 -7.75
C GLU A 55 -6.22 -9.06 -9.00
N ASP A 56 -6.39 -8.10 -9.90
CA ASP A 56 -5.58 -8.02 -11.11
C ASP A 56 -4.11 -7.74 -10.78
N ALA A 57 -3.84 -6.87 -9.79
CA ALA A 57 -2.48 -6.59 -9.33
C ALA A 57 -1.74 -7.87 -8.91
N MET A 58 -2.38 -8.72 -8.10
CA MET A 58 -1.79 -9.98 -7.66
C MET A 58 -1.60 -10.96 -8.82
N LYS A 59 -2.57 -11.03 -9.74
CA LYS A 59 -2.48 -11.87 -10.92
C LYS A 59 -1.32 -11.48 -11.83
N TYR A 60 -1.14 -10.18 -12.11
CA TYR A 60 -0.03 -9.69 -12.93
C TYR A 60 1.31 -9.85 -12.24
N TYR A 61 1.39 -9.58 -10.93
CA TYR A 61 2.61 -9.78 -10.15
C TYR A 61 3.10 -11.23 -10.21
N ASN A 62 2.20 -12.19 -9.98
CA ASN A 62 2.55 -13.61 -10.02
C ASN A 62 3.01 -14.06 -11.41
N LYS A 63 2.38 -13.55 -12.47
CA LYS A 63 2.81 -13.82 -13.84
C LYS A 63 4.21 -13.27 -14.10
N CYS A 64 4.46 -12.01 -13.79
CA CYS A 64 5.78 -11.40 -14.00
C CYS A 64 6.88 -12.15 -13.23
N LYS A 65 6.63 -12.51 -11.97
CA LYS A 65 7.57 -13.27 -11.15
C LYS A 65 7.92 -14.65 -11.76
N LEU A 66 6.94 -15.33 -12.34
CA LEU A 66 7.13 -16.63 -13.00
C LEU A 66 7.92 -16.54 -14.31
N PHE A 67 8.01 -15.37 -14.95
CA PHE A 67 8.78 -15.18 -16.18
C PHE A 67 10.28 -14.89 -15.93
N ASP A 68 10.65 -14.59 -14.69
CA ASP A 68 12.04 -14.29 -14.29
C ASP A 68 12.81 -15.55 -13.77
N GLU A 69 12.17 -16.72 -13.70
CA GLU A 69 12.81 -18.03 -13.42
C GLU A 69 12.92 -18.90 -14.68
#